data_AF-A0A941NVX5-F1
#
_entry.id   AF-A0A941NVX5-F1
#
_cell.length_a   1.000
_cell.length_b   1.000
_cell.length_c   1.000
_cell.angle_alpha   90.00
_cell.angle_beta   90.00
_cell.angle_gamma   90.00
#
_symmetry.space_group_name_H-M   'P 1'
#
loop_
_entity.id
_entity.type
_entity.pdbx_description
1 polymer ?
#
loop_
_entity_poly.entity_id
_entity_poly.type
_entity_poly.pdbx_seq_one_letter_code
_entity_poly.pdbx_strand_id
1 'polypeptide(L)' 'MNSRILAIVAAIAMVTATGCTAQQLYSTGQSWQRNECSKIMDQQERARCLSSTSTSYEAYKKQSDIEGKQGR' A
#
# COMPACT_ATOMS: atom_id res chain seq x y z
N MET A 1 9.12 -12.12 37.49
CA MET A 1 8.81 -11.78 36.08
C MET A 1 9.99 -11.01 35.52
N ASN A 2 10.72 -11.59 34.57
CA ASN A 2 12.03 -11.09 34.17
C ASN A 2 11.86 -9.77 33.39
N SER A 3 12.44 -8.69 33.92
CA SER A 3 12.36 -7.34 33.32
C SER A 3 12.85 -7.28 31.86
N ARG A 4 13.71 -8.24 31.47
CA ARG A 4 14.19 -8.45 30.10
C ARG A 4 13.07 -8.88 29.15
N ILE A 5 12.15 -9.74 29.61
CA ILE A 5 11.02 -10.24 28.81
C ILE A 5 10.01 -9.12 28.56
N LEU A 6 9.74 -8.28 29.57
CA LEU A 6 8.85 -7.12 29.43
C LEU A 6 9.38 -6.11 28.41
N ALA A 7 10.69 -5.85 28.39
CA ALA A 7 11.32 -4.96 27.43
C ALA A 7 11.23 -5.48 25.98
N ILE A 8 11.40 -6.81 25.79
CA ILE A 8 11.30 -7.44 24.46
C ILE A 8 9.85 -7.38 23.95
N VAL A 9 8.87 -7.67 24.81
CA VAL A 9 7.44 -7.61 24.43
C VAL A 9 7.02 -6.18 24.08
N ALA A 10 7.48 -5.18 24.82
CA ALA A 10 7.20 -3.77 24.53
C ALA A 10 7.82 -3.31 23.20
N ALA A 11 9.02 -3.78 22.87
CA ALA A 11 9.67 -3.47 21.60
C ALA A 11 8.92 -4.05 20.39
N ILE A 12 8.43 -5.30 20.51
CA ILE A 12 7.65 -5.96 19.45
C ILE A 12 6.31 -5.25 19.22
N ALA A 13 5.64 -4.81 20.30
CA ALA A 13 4.36 -4.11 20.21
C ALA A 13 4.45 -2.74 19.49
N MET A 14 5.61 -2.08 19.49
CA MET A 14 5.80 -0.81 18.77
C MET A 14 5.94 -1.02 17.25
N VAL A 15 6.50 -2.15 16.81
CA VAL A 15 6.68 -2.44 15.37
C VAL A 15 5.36 -2.82 14.70
N THR A 16 4.47 -3.53 15.41
CA THR A 16 3.16 -3.94 14.87
C THR A 16 2.18 -2.78 14.67
N ALA A 17 2.42 -1.61 15.29
CA ALA A 17 1.57 -0.42 15.11
C ALA A 17 1.69 0.21 13.71
N THR A 18 2.73 -0.11 12.94
CA THR A 18 2.88 0.37 11.54
C THR A 18 2.01 -0.39 10.53
N GLY A 19 1.43 -1.53 10.93
CA GLY A 19 0.57 -2.36 10.07
C GLY A 19 -0.81 -1.77 9.75
N CYS A 20 -1.33 -0.83 10.55
CA CYS A 20 -2.62 -0.20 10.27
C CYS A 20 -2.54 0.93 9.22
N THR A 21 -1.33 1.46 8.96
CA THR A 21 -1.14 2.64 8.08
C THR A 21 -0.69 2.26 6.67
N ALA A 22 -0.24 1.02 6.46
CA ALA A 22 0.20 0.54 5.15
C ALA A 22 -0.92 0.63 4.10
N GLN A 23 -2.15 0.24 4.45
CA GLN A 23 -3.30 0.32 3.54
C GLN A 23 -3.65 1.77 3.17
N GLN A 24 -3.62 2.70 4.15
CA GLN A 24 -3.92 4.12 3.91
C GLN A 24 -2.84 4.82 3.09
N LEU A 25 -1.56 4.53 3.34
CA LEU A 25 -0.47 5.11 2.57
C LEU A 25 -0.49 4.61 1.13
N TYR A 26 -0.80 3.33 0.92
CA TYR A 26 -0.88 2.75 -0.41
C TYR A 26 -2.05 3.31 -1.23
N SER A 27 -3.25 3.42 -0.63
CA SER A 27 -4.40 4.03 -1.29
C SER A 27 -4.16 5.51 -1.63
N THR A 28 -3.38 6.22 -0.80
CA THR A 28 -3.01 7.62 -1.02
C THR A 28 -2.03 7.76 -2.19
N GLY A 29 -0.97 6.93 -2.24
CA GLY A 29 0.01 6.95 -3.33
C GLY A 29 -0.59 6.61 -4.70
N GLN A 30 -1.58 5.72 -4.73
CA GLN A 30 -2.26 5.35 -5.96
C GLN A 30 -3.20 6.44 -6.49
N SER A 31 -3.92 7.10 -5.59
CA SER A 31 -4.79 8.22 -5.93
C SER A 31 -3.98 9.38 -6.52
N TRP A 32 -2.76 9.59 -6.03
CA TRP A 32 -1.83 10.59 -6.56
C TRP A 32 -1.44 10.32 -8.02
N GLN A 33 -1.03 9.08 -8.35
CA GLN A 33 -0.68 8.72 -9.74
C GLN A 33 -1.85 8.91 -10.72
N ARG A 34 -3.06 8.51 -10.30
CA ARG A 34 -4.28 8.67 -11.12
C ARG A 34 -4.64 10.14 -11.33
N ASN A 35 -4.46 10.96 -10.29
CA ASN A 35 -4.65 12.40 -10.35
C ASN A 35 -3.61 13.06 -11.26
N GLU A 36 -2.37 12.57 -11.28
CA GLU A 36 -1.34 13.08 -12.18
C GLU A 36 -1.68 12.80 -13.65
N CYS A 37 -2.13 11.59 -13.98
CA CYS A 37 -2.64 11.29 -15.33
C CYS A 37 -3.85 12.16 -15.71
N SER A 38 -4.68 12.57 -14.74
CA SER A 38 -5.85 13.41 -15.01
C SER A 38 -5.52 14.86 -15.37
N LYS A 39 -4.29 15.32 -15.08
CA LYS A 39 -3.79 16.64 -15.48
C LYS A 39 -3.37 16.69 -16.96
N ILE A 40 -3.20 15.55 -17.61
CA ILE A 40 -2.83 15.47 -19.03
C ILE A 40 -4.03 15.90 -19.88
N MET A 41 -3.84 16.95 -20.68
CA MET A 41 -4.89 17.51 -21.56
C MET A 41 -5.16 16.62 -22.77
N ASP A 42 -4.11 16.00 -23.32
CA ASP A 42 -4.25 15.06 -24.44
C ASP A 42 -4.94 13.77 -23.97
N GLN A 43 -6.07 13.44 -24.59
CA GLN A 43 -6.87 12.29 -24.19
C GLN A 43 -6.17 10.95 -24.46
N GLN A 44 -5.32 10.88 -25.50
CA GLN A 44 -4.66 9.66 -25.91
C GLN A 44 -3.47 9.34 -24.98
N GLU A 45 -2.73 10.37 -24.59
CA GLU A 45 -1.65 10.31 -23.62
C GLU A 45 -2.18 10.08 -22.20
N ARG A 46 -3.32 10.70 -21.85
CA ARG A 46 -4.06 10.39 -20.62
C ARG A 46 -4.49 8.93 -20.55
N ALA A 47 -5.04 8.38 -21.64
CA ALA A 47 -5.45 6.98 -21.71
C ALA A 47 -4.25 6.03 -21.56
N ARG A 48 -3.12 6.33 -22.19
CA ARG A 48 -1.86 5.58 -21.99
C ARG A 48 -1.36 5.63 -20.55
N CYS A 49 -1.36 6.81 -19.94
CA CYS A 49 -0.95 7.00 -18.54
C CYS A 49 -1.84 6.21 -17.58
N LEU A 50 -3.15 6.27 -17.77
CA LEU A 50 -4.12 5.51 -16.97
C LEU A 50 -3.98 4.00 -17.16
N SER A 51 -3.70 3.55 -18.38
CA SER A 51 -3.51 2.12 -18.69
C SER A 51 -2.25 1.53 -18.05
N SER A 52 -1.15 2.28 -17.99
CA SER A 52 0.09 1.80 -17.37
C SER A 52 -0.03 1.74 -15.83
N THR A 53 -0.74 2.70 -15.23
CA THR A 53 -1.00 2.73 -13.79
C THR A 53 -2.04 1.72 -13.34
N SER A 54 -3.07 1.42 -14.15
CA SER A 54 -4.05 0.37 -13.83
C SER A 54 -3.43 -1.02 -13.77
N THR A 55 -2.53 -1.36 -14.71
CA THR A 55 -1.85 -2.68 -14.72
C THR A 55 -0.99 -2.87 -13.47
N SER A 56 -0.27 -1.81 -13.08
CA SER A 56 0.57 -1.81 -11.87
C SER A 56 -0.27 -1.99 -10.61
N TYR A 57 -1.44 -1.35 -10.55
CA TYR A 57 -2.37 -1.50 -9.43
C TYR A 57 -2.97 -2.90 -9.35
N GLU A 58 -3.48 -3.45 -10.46
CA GLU A 58 -4.09 -4.78 -10.42
C GLU A 58 -3.10 -5.85 -9.99
N ALA A 59 -1.85 -5.76 -10.46
CA ALA A 59 -0.76 -6.64 -10.04
C ALA A 59 -0.51 -6.54 -8.52
N TYR A 60 -0.41 -5.32 -7.98
CA TYR A 60 -0.24 -5.13 -6.54
C TYR A 60 -1.45 -5.63 -5.75
N LYS A 61 -2.67 -5.26 -6.14
CA LYS A 61 -3.90 -5.68 -5.45
C LYS A 61 -4.00 -7.20 -5.38
N LYS A 62 -3.61 -7.89 -6.46
CA LYS A 62 -3.55 -9.35 -6.50
C LYS A 62 -2.49 -9.90 -5.54
N GLN A 63 -1.30 -9.31 -5.51
CA GLN A 63 -0.24 -9.65 -4.55
C GLN A 63 -0.73 -9.47 -3.10
N SER A 64 -1.35 -8.32 -2.78
CA SER A 64 -1.85 -8.00 -1.44
C SER A 64 -3.06 -8.82 -1.02
N ASP A 65 -3.94 -9.22 -1.94
CA ASP A 65 -5.05 -10.15 -1.64
C ASP A 65 -4.48 -11.55 -1.31
N ILE A 66 -3.45 -11.98 -2.03
CA ILE A 66 -2.74 -13.25 -1.77
C ILE A 66 -2.04 -13.19 -0.39
N GLU A 67 -1.29 -12.12 -0.10
CA GLU A 67 -0.59 -11.92 1.17
C GLU A 67 -1.56 -11.73 2.35
N GLY A 68 -2.68 -11.03 2.13
CA GLY A 68 -3.73 -10.82 3.12
C GLY A 68 -4.53 -12.09 3.45
N LYS A 69 -4.58 -13.07 2.54
CA LYS A 69 -5.17 -14.39 2.81
C LYS A 69 -4.21 -15.37 3.49
N GLN A 70 -2.91 -15.16 3.38
CA GLN A 70 -1.90 -16.05 3.96
C GLN A 70 -1.63 -15.79 5.46
N GLY A 71 -2.23 -14.74 6.02
CA GLY A 71 -2.16 -14.38 7.45
C GLY A 71 -3.43 -14.67 8.26
N ARG A 72 -4.36 -15.53 7.79
CA ARG A 72 -5.55 -15.96 8.54
C ARG A 72 -5.54 -17.46 8.81
#